data_AF-A0A835ZYU4-F1
#
_entry.id   AF-A0A835ZYU4-F1
#
_cell.length_a   1.000
_cell.length_b   1.000
_cell.length_c   1.000
_cell.angle_alpha   90.00
_cell.angle_beta   90.00
_cell.angle_gamma   90.00
#
_symmetry.space_group_name_H-M   'P 1'
#
loop_
_entity.id
_entity.type
_entity.pdbx_description
1 polymer ?
#
loop_
_entity_poly.entity_id
_entity_poly.type
_entity_poly.pdbx_seq_one_letter_code
_entity_poly.pdbx_strand_id
1 'polypeptide(L)'
;MGARETRRLLERVVYQPGYPKSIVSTARWYLLRHLHAKNDYELIDVLEFEDGKCNRIGLRPRLEDLRVKLEKEGYSNISYVVVNHQEISSRLKYAHLKNKVSEHIPVYQQEEDQPDVWTLLNGNKDDFLIYDRCGRLVYHLGLPYSFLTFTYVEDSIKTVYCEDKCGNCSLKIKPLKQEVNSVFSDPEILTHEYFAMITF
;
A
#
# COMPACT_ATOMS: atom_id res chain seq x y z
N MET A 1 -18.19 -24.70 -1.20
CA MET A 1 -16.72 -24.84 -1.11
C MET A 1 -16.26 -24.06 0.11
N GLY A 2 -15.46 -24.66 0.99
CA GLY A 2 -15.04 -24.01 2.25
C GLY A 2 -13.82 -23.10 2.08
N ALA A 3 -13.64 -22.12 2.97
CA ALA A 3 -12.48 -21.20 2.91
C ALA A 3 -11.11 -21.91 2.92
N ARG A 4 -11.00 -23.04 3.63
CA ARG A 4 -9.80 -23.91 3.65
C ARG A 4 -9.53 -24.58 2.29
N GLU A 5 -10.60 -24.91 1.56
CA GLU A 5 -10.53 -25.58 0.26
C GLU A 5 -10.21 -24.56 -0.84
N THR A 6 -10.81 -23.37 -0.78
CA THR A 6 -10.43 -22.21 -1.61
C THR A 6 -8.95 -21.86 -1.44
N ARG A 7 -8.45 -21.75 -0.19
CA ARG A 7 -7.00 -21.52 0.07
C ARG A 7 -6.12 -22.58 -0.59
N ARG A 8 -6.43 -23.88 -0.43
CA ARG A 8 -5.67 -24.99 -1.06
C ARG A 8 -5.69 -24.97 -2.58
N LEU A 9 -6.80 -24.56 -3.19
CA LEU A 9 -6.90 -24.41 -4.65
C LEU A 9 -6.07 -23.23 -5.15
N LEU A 10 -6.10 -22.09 -4.45
CA LEU A 10 -5.27 -20.92 -4.78
C LEU A 10 -3.78 -21.23 -4.59
N GLU A 11 -3.38 -21.84 -3.47
CA GLU A 11 -2.00 -22.32 -3.23
C GLU A 11 -1.53 -23.25 -4.35
N ARG A 12 -2.40 -24.17 -4.83
CA ARG A 12 -2.09 -25.04 -5.97
C ARG A 12 -1.84 -24.24 -7.25
N VAL A 13 -2.68 -23.25 -7.56
CA VAL A 13 -2.54 -22.42 -8.77
C VAL A 13 -1.30 -21.53 -8.71
N VAL A 14 -0.94 -21.04 -7.51
CA VAL A 14 0.24 -20.17 -7.32
C VAL A 14 1.55 -20.95 -7.39
N TYR A 15 1.64 -22.12 -6.75
CA TYR A 15 2.91 -22.84 -6.61
C TYR A 15 3.17 -23.95 -7.64
N GLN A 16 2.14 -24.42 -8.39
CA GLN A 16 2.36 -25.44 -9.42
C GLN A 16 2.70 -24.81 -10.79
N PRO A 17 3.73 -25.32 -11.50
CA PRO A 17 3.99 -24.88 -12.86
C PRO A 17 2.88 -25.34 -13.82
N GLY A 18 2.67 -24.57 -14.89
CA GLY A 18 1.71 -24.89 -15.96
C GLY A 18 0.49 -23.98 -16.04
N TYR A 19 0.25 -23.12 -15.04
CA TYR A 19 -0.78 -22.09 -15.12
C TYR A 19 -0.27 -20.83 -15.87
N PRO A 20 -1.12 -20.16 -16.68
CA PRO A 20 -0.80 -18.86 -17.28
C PRO A 20 -0.47 -17.81 -16.21
N LYS A 21 0.51 -16.95 -16.47
CA LYS A 21 0.95 -15.90 -15.53
C LYS A 21 -0.20 -15.03 -15.00
N SER A 22 -1.14 -14.63 -15.85
CA SER A 22 -2.32 -13.86 -15.43
C SER A 22 -3.20 -14.59 -14.42
N ILE A 23 -3.34 -15.92 -14.54
CA ILE A 23 -4.08 -16.75 -13.59
C ILE A 23 -3.30 -16.90 -12.28
N VAL A 24 -1.97 -17.08 -12.35
CA VAL A 24 -1.08 -17.10 -11.17
C VAL A 24 -1.16 -15.78 -10.40
N SER A 25 -0.98 -14.63 -11.06
CA SER A 25 -1.09 -13.30 -10.44
C SER A 25 -2.46 -13.06 -9.81
N THR A 26 -3.55 -13.49 -10.48
CA THR A 26 -4.91 -13.38 -9.93
C THR A 26 -5.08 -14.25 -8.69
N ALA A 27 -4.67 -15.52 -8.74
CA ALA A 27 -4.79 -16.44 -7.60
C ALA A 27 -3.94 -15.98 -6.41
N ARG A 28 -2.75 -15.45 -6.68
CA ARG A 28 -1.84 -14.84 -5.72
C ARG A 28 -2.46 -13.62 -5.03
N TRP A 29 -3.10 -12.72 -5.77
CA TRP A 29 -3.83 -11.59 -5.20
C TRP A 29 -4.94 -12.04 -4.24
N TYR A 30 -5.74 -13.04 -4.63
CA TYR A 30 -6.77 -13.61 -3.76
C TYR A 30 -6.18 -14.29 -2.51
N LEU A 31 -5.04 -14.98 -2.66
CA LEU A 31 -4.36 -15.65 -1.56
C LEU A 31 -3.74 -14.64 -0.58
N LEU A 32 -3.03 -13.63 -1.07
CA LEU A 32 -2.51 -12.50 -0.27
C LEU A 32 -3.64 -11.80 0.50
N ARG A 33 -4.74 -11.46 -0.18
CA ARG A 33 -5.93 -10.88 0.47
C ARG A 33 -6.49 -11.79 1.58
N HIS A 34 -6.55 -13.10 1.35
CA HIS A 34 -7.06 -14.08 2.32
C HIS A 34 -6.11 -14.29 3.52
N LEU A 35 -4.81 -14.15 3.33
CA LEU A 35 -3.80 -14.27 4.38
C LEU A 35 -3.66 -12.99 5.20
N HIS A 36 -3.81 -11.83 4.55
CA HIS A 36 -3.86 -10.54 5.24
C HIS A 36 -5.10 -10.43 6.13
N ALA A 37 -6.26 -10.94 5.67
CA ALA A 37 -7.46 -11.11 6.49
C ALA A 37 -7.29 -12.12 7.67
N LYS A 38 -6.11 -12.74 7.80
CA LYS A 38 -5.77 -13.70 8.86
C LYS A 38 -4.52 -13.32 9.66
N ASN A 39 -3.89 -12.17 9.38
CA ASN A 39 -2.60 -11.79 9.94
C ASN A 39 -1.51 -12.88 9.76
N ASP A 40 -1.59 -13.69 8.69
CA ASP A 40 -0.68 -14.81 8.40
C ASP A 40 0.60 -14.26 7.70
N TYR A 41 1.27 -13.31 8.38
CA TYR A 41 2.30 -12.44 7.81
C TYR A 41 3.54 -13.19 7.29
N GLU A 42 3.92 -14.31 7.91
CA GLU A 42 5.01 -15.16 7.41
C GLU A 42 4.70 -15.70 6.00
N LEU A 43 3.44 -16.03 5.73
CA LEU A 43 3.01 -16.60 4.46
C LEU A 43 2.69 -15.52 3.42
N ILE A 44 2.29 -14.31 3.86
CA ILE A 44 2.21 -13.11 3.02
C ILE A 44 3.61 -12.76 2.50
N ASP A 45 4.60 -12.68 3.39
CA ASP A 45 6.00 -12.41 3.03
C ASP A 45 6.45 -13.36 1.91
N VAL A 46 6.32 -14.68 2.10
CA VAL A 46 6.66 -15.70 1.08
C VAL A 46 5.94 -15.46 -0.25
N LEU A 47 4.67 -15.04 -0.20
CA LEU A 47 3.85 -14.78 -1.38
C LEU A 47 4.06 -13.39 -2.01
N GLU A 48 4.89 -12.51 -1.46
CA GLU A 48 5.31 -11.27 -2.14
C GLU A 48 6.53 -11.48 -3.06
N PHE A 49 7.31 -12.54 -2.88
CA PHE A 49 8.45 -12.86 -3.73
C PHE A 49 8.04 -13.61 -5.01
N GLU A 50 8.29 -13.05 -6.20
CA GLU A 50 8.16 -13.79 -7.47
C GLU A 50 9.23 -14.88 -7.58
N ASP A 51 8.81 -16.07 -8.04
CA ASP A 51 9.59 -17.23 -8.49
C ASP A 51 11.13 -17.13 -8.43
N GLY A 52 11.71 -17.79 -7.44
CA GLY A 52 12.98 -18.52 -7.60
C GLY A 52 14.27 -17.71 -7.71
N LYS A 53 14.25 -16.36 -7.68
CA LYS A 53 15.48 -15.54 -7.64
C LYS A 53 16.08 -15.45 -6.24
N CYS A 54 16.43 -16.61 -5.68
CA CYS A 54 17.23 -16.70 -4.45
C CYS A 54 18.70 -16.35 -4.74
N ASN A 55 18.97 -15.06 -4.99
CA ASN A 55 20.30 -14.43 -4.89
C ASN A 55 20.23 -12.91 -5.09
N ARG A 56 19.68 -12.20 -4.08
CA ARG A 56 20.11 -10.86 -3.60
C ARG A 56 19.29 -10.47 -2.37
N ILE A 57 19.86 -9.58 -1.56
CA ILE A 57 19.43 -9.22 -0.20
C ILE A 57 17.99 -8.66 -0.16
N GLY A 58 17.11 -9.25 0.67
CA GLY A 58 15.94 -8.58 1.26
C GLY A 58 14.89 -7.99 0.31
N LEU A 59 14.46 -8.77 -0.68
CA LEU A 59 13.71 -8.35 -1.88
C LEU A 59 12.16 -8.26 -1.73
N ARG A 60 11.64 -7.65 -0.65
CA ARG A 60 10.27 -7.09 -0.72
C ARG A 60 10.30 -5.90 -1.68
N PRO A 61 9.30 -5.66 -2.55
CA PRO A 61 9.22 -4.42 -3.31
C PRO A 61 9.12 -3.25 -2.34
N ARG A 62 10.20 -2.47 -2.21
CA ARG A 62 10.25 -1.31 -1.33
C ARG A 62 9.56 -0.15 -2.03
N LEU A 63 9.01 0.77 -1.25
CA LEU A 63 8.57 2.07 -1.77
C LEU A 63 9.73 2.81 -2.49
N GLU A 64 10.97 2.55 -2.06
CA GLU A 64 12.20 2.98 -2.74
C GLU A 64 12.39 2.38 -4.13
N ASP A 65 12.06 1.10 -4.35
CA ASP A 65 12.21 0.47 -5.67
C ASP A 65 11.22 1.08 -6.66
N LEU A 66 10.00 1.38 -6.21
CA LEU A 66 9.00 2.12 -6.99
C LEU A 66 9.46 3.56 -7.27
N ARG A 67 10.00 4.27 -6.26
CA ARG A 67 10.57 5.63 -6.41
C ARG A 67 11.66 5.67 -7.48
N VAL A 68 12.65 4.79 -7.39
CA VAL A 68 13.77 4.69 -8.33
C VAL A 68 13.32 4.27 -9.73
N LYS A 69 12.32 3.38 -9.83
CA LYS A 69 11.73 2.99 -11.11
C LYS A 69 11.07 4.19 -11.80
N LEU A 70 10.23 4.92 -11.09
CA LEU A 70 9.53 6.10 -11.60
C LEU A 70 10.50 7.21 -12.03
N GLU A 71 11.50 7.50 -11.20
CA GLU A 71 12.57 8.46 -11.50
C GLU A 71 13.33 8.09 -12.80
N LYS A 72 13.68 6.81 -12.95
CA LYS A 72 14.33 6.28 -14.16
C LYS A 72 13.44 6.33 -15.41
N GLU A 73 12.13 6.24 -15.25
CA GLU A 73 11.14 6.37 -16.33
C GLU A 73 10.80 7.84 -16.67
N GLY A 74 11.39 8.82 -15.96
CA GLY A 74 11.22 10.26 -16.21
C GLY A 74 10.14 10.94 -15.36
N TYR A 75 9.50 10.20 -14.45
CA TYR A 75 8.54 10.74 -13.48
C TYR A 75 9.31 11.37 -12.31
N SER A 76 9.48 12.69 -12.35
CA SER A 76 10.34 13.47 -11.44
C SER A 76 9.54 14.46 -10.59
N ASN A 77 10.13 14.94 -9.49
CA ASN A 77 9.46 15.81 -8.50
C ASN A 77 8.25 15.16 -7.78
N ILE A 78 8.19 13.82 -7.72
CA ILE A 78 7.25 13.10 -6.85
C ILE A 78 7.84 13.05 -5.44
N SER A 79 7.08 13.50 -4.45
CA SER A 79 7.44 13.49 -3.04
C SER A 79 6.70 12.37 -2.30
N TYR A 80 7.43 11.65 -1.44
CA TYR A 80 6.94 10.48 -0.71
C TYR A 80 7.14 10.72 0.78
N VAL A 81 6.13 10.41 1.61
CA VAL A 81 6.22 10.49 3.07
C VAL A 81 5.59 9.23 3.66
N VAL A 82 6.26 8.61 4.63
CA VAL A 82 5.67 7.55 5.45
C VAL A 82 5.23 8.16 6.78
N VAL A 83 3.96 8.03 7.14
CA VAL A 83 3.40 8.56 8.40
C VAL A 83 3.35 7.43 9.42
N ASN A 84 4.11 7.53 10.50
CA ASN A 84 4.01 6.61 11.64
C ASN A 84 2.83 7.03 12.53
N HIS A 85 2.20 6.05 13.17
CA HIS A 85 1.07 6.34 14.07
C HIS A 85 1.54 7.04 15.36
N GLN A 86 0.63 7.81 15.97
CA GLN A 86 0.90 8.60 17.18
C GLN A 86 0.92 7.76 18.48
N GLU A 87 0.40 6.53 18.43
CA GLU A 87 0.39 5.65 19.60
C GLU A 87 1.80 5.35 20.14
N ILE A 88 1.87 5.17 21.46
CA ILE A 88 3.08 4.75 22.19
C ILE A 88 3.67 3.46 21.58
N SER A 89 2.81 2.51 21.20
CA SER A 89 3.14 1.24 20.56
C SER A 89 3.99 1.40 19.29
N SER A 90 3.69 2.44 18.51
CA SER A 90 4.30 2.76 17.22
C SER A 90 5.43 3.78 17.33
N ARG A 91 5.34 4.75 18.25
CA ARG A 91 6.45 5.66 18.64
C ARG A 91 7.66 4.87 19.13
N LEU A 92 7.47 3.87 20.00
CA LEU A 92 8.55 2.98 20.46
C LEU A 92 9.21 2.16 19.33
N LYS A 93 8.53 2.02 18.18
CA LYS A 93 9.01 1.28 17.00
C LYS A 93 9.56 2.20 15.89
N TYR A 94 9.56 3.53 16.09
CA TYR A 94 10.02 4.50 15.09
C TYR A 94 11.41 4.18 14.53
N ALA A 95 12.39 3.88 15.39
CA ALA A 95 13.75 3.54 14.96
C ALA A 95 13.79 2.29 14.06
N HIS A 96 12.97 1.28 14.36
CA HIS A 96 12.85 0.06 13.55
C HIS A 96 12.18 0.34 12.19
N LEU A 97 11.14 1.18 12.18
CA LEU A 97 10.49 1.64 10.96
C LEU A 97 11.47 2.44 10.08
N LYS A 98 12.18 3.43 10.66
CA LYS A 98 13.13 4.28 9.93
C LYS A 98 14.32 3.50 9.38
N ASN A 99 14.75 2.42 10.04
CA ASN A 99 15.78 1.51 9.52
C ASN A 99 15.30 0.59 8.38
N LYS A 100 13.98 0.37 8.24
CA LYS A 100 13.39 -0.39 7.11
C LYS A 100 13.10 0.50 5.90
N VAL A 101 12.71 1.75 6.13
CA VAL A 101 12.44 2.76 5.10
C VAL A 101 13.77 3.34 4.56
N SER A 102 13.78 3.71 3.27
CA SER A 102 14.93 4.38 2.65
C SER A 102 15.25 5.72 3.32
N GLU A 103 16.52 6.12 3.33
CA GLU A 103 16.91 7.46 3.80
C GLU A 103 16.30 8.58 2.93
N HIS A 104 16.09 8.30 1.63
CA HIS A 104 15.44 9.18 0.66
C HIS A 104 13.93 9.39 0.90
N ILE A 105 13.33 8.61 1.80
CA ILE A 105 11.91 8.70 2.15
C ILE A 105 11.80 9.19 3.60
N PRO A 106 11.29 10.42 3.85
CA PRO A 106 11.03 10.88 5.21
C PRO A 106 9.98 9.98 5.88
N VAL A 107 10.23 9.69 7.16
CA VAL A 107 9.25 9.05 8.05
C VAL A 107 8.81 10.11 9.04
N TYR A 108 7.56 10.54 8.95
CA TYR A 108 6.97 11.50 9.86
C TYR A 108 6.47 10.78 11.11
N GLN A 109 7.03 11.14 12.27
CA GLN A 109 6.52 10.71 13.57
C GLN A 109 5.58 11.80 14.09
N GLN A 110 4.35 11.41 14.41
CA GLN A 110 3.42 12.25 15.16
C GLN A 110 3.77 12.26 16.64
N GLU A 111 3.58 13.41 17.29
CA GLU A 111 3.62 13.50 18.75
C GLU A 111 2.23 13.25 19.35
N GLU A 112 2.20 12.97 20.66
CA GLU A 112 1.01 12.53 21.40
C GLU A 112 -0.03 13.64 21.63
N ASP A 113 0.39 14.90 21.54
CA ASP A 113 -0.42 16.11 21.70
C ASP A 113 -0.91 16.70 20.37
N GLN A 114 -0.52 16.11 19.23
CA GLN A 114 -0.94 16.56 17.91
C GLN A 114 -2.33 16.02 17.53
N PRO A 115 -3.06 16.72 16.64
CA PRO A 115 -4.25 16.15 16.01
C PRO A 115 -3.88 14.92 15.17
N ASP A 116 -4.57 13.80 15.39
CA ASP A 116 -4.26 12.55 14.69
C ASP A 116 -4.46 12.67 13.17
N VAL A 117 -3.34 12.68 12.45
CA VAL A 117 -3.26 12.73 10.99
C VAL A 117 -3.89 11.50 10.35
N TRP A 118 -3.89 10.33 11.02
CA TRP A 118 -4.52 9.12 10.48
C TRP A 118 -6.04 9.30 10.40
N THR A 119 -6.68 9.67 11.52
CA THR A 119 -8.10 10.01 11.58
C THR A 119 -8.44 11.18 10.66
N LEU A 120 -7.64 12.26 10.65
CA LEU A 120 -7.89 13.45 9.82
C LEU A 120 -7.88 13.16 8.32
N LEU A 121 -6.99 12.27 7.87
CA LEU A 121 -6.89 11.87 6.46
C LEU A 121 -7.70 10.61 6.13
N ASN A 122 -8.40 10.03 7.12
CA ASN A 122 -9.12 8.76 7.01
C ASN A 122 -8.21 7.61 6.48
N GLY A 123 -6.94 7.63 6.86
CA GLY A 123 -5.93 6.65 6.44
C GLY A 123 -5.84 5.47 7.40
N ASN A 124 -5.74 4.25 6.85
CA ASN A 124 -5.48 3.03 7.59
C ASN A 124 -4.04 2.55 7.36
N LYS A 125 -3.61 1.57 8.15
CA LYS A 125 -2.30 0.92 8.02
C LYS A 125 -2.14 0.33 6.61
N ASP A 126 -0.96 0.50 6.03
CA ASP A 126 -0.57 0.07 4.68
C ASP A 126 -1.38 0.73 3.55
N ASP A 127 -2.14 1.81 3.82
CA ASP A 127 -2.79 2.60 2.76
C ASP A 127 -1.81 3.52 2.03
N PHE A 128 -2.10 3.80 0.75
CA PHE A 128 -1.49 4.90 -0.01
C PHE A 128 -2.50 6.01 -0.25
N LEU A 129 -2.17 7.23 0.18
CA LEU A 129 -2.90 8.46 -0.13
C LEU A 129 -2.11 9.24 -1.19
N ILE A 130 -2.67 9.30 -2.41
CA ILE A 130 -2.04 9.95 -3.56
C ILE A 130 -2.79 11.24 -3.86
N TYR A 131 -2.12 12.37 -3.65
CA TYR A 131 -2.63 13.71 -3.91
C TYR A 131 -2.11 14.23 -5.25
N ASP A 132 -2.82 15.16 -5.88
CA ASP A 132 -2.31 15.88 -7.05
C ASP A 132 -1.47 17.12 -6.68
N ARG A 133 -0.97 17.81 -7.72
CA ARG A 133 -0.23 19.09 -7.62
C ARG A 133 -1.05 20.24 -7.00
N CYS A 134 -2.36 20.06 -6.83
CA CYS A 134 -3.28 21.02 -6.23
C CYS A 134 -3.56 20.69 -4.74
N GLY A 135 -2.96 19.61 -4.20
CA GLY A 135 -3.21 19.12 -2.84
C GLY A 135 -4.55 18.40 -2.68
N ARG A 136 -5.19 17.95 -3.77
CA ARG A 136 -6.44 17.19 -3.72
C ARG A 136 -6.14 15.69 -3.67
N LEU A 137 -6.75 14.95 -2.75
CA LEU A 137 -6.67 13.50 -2.71
C LEU A 137 -7.36 12.92 -3.96
N VAL A 138 -6.60 12.22 -4.81
CA VAL A 138 -7.12 11.58 -6.04
C VAL A 138 -7.32 10.09 -5.84
N TYR A 139 -6.36 9.40 -5.20
CA TYR A 139 -6.48 7.99 -4.87
C TYR A 139 -6.24 7.73 -3.40
N HIS A 140 -7.10 6.89 -2.83
CA HIS A 140 -6.92 6.24 -1.54
C HIS A 140 -6.89 4.73 -1.79
N LEU A 141 -5.69 4.15 -1.80
CA LEU A 141 -5.47 2.73 -2.09
C LEU A 141 -5.18 2.00 -0.79
N GLY A 142 -6.20 1.36 -0.22
CA GLY A 142 -6.01 0.40 0.85
C GLY A 142 -5.77 -1.02 0.32
N LEU A 143 -5.53 -1.94 1.24
CA LEU A 143 -5.34 -3.36 0.92
C LEU A 143 -6.58 -3.95 0.21
N PRO A 144 -6.39 -4.81 -0.81
CA PRO A 144 -5.13 -5.35 -1.33
C PRO A 144 -4.52 -4.51 -2.49
N TYR A 145 -5.02 -3.30 -2.76
CA TYR A 145 -4.53 -2.46 -3.86
C TYR A 145 -3.23 -1.71 -3.51
N SER A 146 -2.89 -1.61 -2.24
CA SER A 146 -1.61 -1.06 -1.76
C SER A 146 -0.41 -2.01 -1.89
N PHE A 147 -0.62 -3.28 -2.25
CA PHE A 147 0.48 -4.23 -2.45
C PHE A 147 1.39 -3.80 -3.62
N LEU A 148 2.60 -3.35 -3.30
CA LEU A 148 3.63 -2.90 -4.26
C LEU A 148 4.17 -4.01 -5.20
N THR A 149 3.74 -5.26 -5.00
CA THR A 149 3.95 -6.37 -5.94
C THR A 149 3.08 -6.26 -7.20
N PHE A 150 2.00 -5.48 -7.14
CA PHE A 150 1.11 -5.18 -8.27
C PHE A 150 1.26 -3.71 -8.71
N THR A 151 0.83 -3.41 -9.93
CA THR A 151 1.01 -2.08 -10.53
C THR A 151 0.03 -1.03 -10.03
N TYR A 152 -0.97 -1.36 -9.20
CA TYR A 152 -2.04 -0.42 -8.80
C TYR A 152 -1.53 0.91 -8.24
N VAL A 153 -0.53 0.89 -7.37
CA VAL A 153 0.08 2.11 -6.80
C VAL A 153 0.86 2.86 -7.88
N GLU A 154 1.65 2.16 -8.71
CA GLU A 154 2.42 2.73 -9.81
C GLU A 154 1.54 3.39 -10.88
N ASP A 155 0.50 2.70 -11.34
CA ASP A 155 -0.44 3.15 -12.36
C ASP A 155 -1.24 4.37 -11.86
N SER A 156 -1.63 4.37 -10.58
CA SER A 156 -2.31 5.52 -9.96
C SER A 156 -1.39 6.73 -9.88
N ILE A 157 -0.11 6.54 -9.50
CA ILE A 157 0.90 7.61 -9.51
C ILE A 157 1.10 8.16 -10.92
N LYS A 158 1.25 7.28 -11.92
CA LYS A 158 1.44 7.68 -13.33
C LYS A 158 0.23 8.43 -13.88
N THR A 159 -0.98 8.04 -13.47
CA THR A 159 -2.22 8.73 -13.84
C THR A 159 -2.21 10.16 -13.29
N VAL A 160 -2.06 10.34 -11.96
CA VAL A 160 -2.01 11.67 -11.32
C VAL A 160 -0.87 12.53 -11.87
N TYR A 161 0.29 11.95 -12.20
CA TYR A 161 1.41 12.68 -12.79
C TYR A 161 1.07 13.34 -14.13
N CYS A 162 0.27 12.64 -14.95
CA CYS A 162 -0.08 13.03 -16.32
C CYS A 162 -1.33 13.92 -16.39
N GLU A 163 -2.07 14.09 -15.29
CA GLU A 163 -3.22 15.00 -15.25
C GLU A 163 -2.79 16.48 -15.34
N ASP A 164 -3.63 17.29 -15.98
CA ASP A 164 -3.36 18.69 -16.29
C ASP A 164 -3.14 19.56 -15.04
N LYS A 165 -2.35 20.63 -15.20
CA LYS A 165 -2.11 21.62 -14.15
C LYS A 165 -3.41 22.29 -13.71
N CYS A 166 -3.54 22.53 -12.40
CA CYS A 166 -4.73 23.05 -11.71
C CYS A 166 -5.48 24.17 -12.48
N GLY A 167 -6.73 23.88 -12.88
CA GLY A 167 -7.65 24.83 -13.50
C GLY A 167 -8.50 25.63 -12.50
N ASN A 168 -9.03 26.77 -12.93
CA ASN A 168 -9.57 27.87 -12.11
C ASN A 168 -10.23 27.49 -10.76
N CYS A 169 -9.57 27.87 -9.66
CA CYS A 169 -10.11 27.79 -8.30
C CYS A 169 -11.33 28.69 -8.12
N SER A 170 -12.50 28.07 -7.97
CA SER A 170 -13.70 28.71 -7.40
C SER A 170 -14.59 27.63 -6.79
N LEU A 171 -14.44 27.47 -5.46
CA LEU A 171 -15.29 26.72 -4.51
C LEU A 171 -16.29 25.71 -5.12
N LYS A 172 -15.91 24.43 -5.20
CA LYS A 172 -16.87 23.33 -5.41
C LYS A 172 -16.72 22.21 -4.36
N ILE A 173 -17.41 22.44 -3.25
CA ILE A 173 -17.99 21.45 -2.35
C ILE A 173 -19.45 21.28 -2.87
N LYS A 174 -20.10 20.12 -3.06
CA LYS A 174 -20.10 18.79 -2.39
C LYS A 174 -20.48 17.67 -3.45
N PRO A 175 -20.77 16.38 -3.12
CA PRO A 175 -20.02 15.27 -3.73
C PRO A 175 -20.90 14.09 -4.23
N LEU A 176 -20.26 12.91 -4.37
CA LEU A 176 -20.81 11.54 -4.35
C LEU A 176 -21.56 11.00 -5.58
N LYS A 177 -21.06 9.86 -6.07
CA LYS A 177 -21.74 8.58 -5.81
C LYS A 177 -20.79 7.58 -5.16
N GLN A 178 -21.14 7.12 -3.96
CA GLN A 178 -20.75 5.81 -3.46
C GLN A 178 -21.73 4.77 -4.03
N GLU A 179 -21.24 3.57 -4.31
CA GLU A 179 -22.07 2.36 -4.23
C GLU A 179 -21.57 1.53 -3.04
N VAL A 180 -22.50 1.20 -2.15
CA VAL A 180 -22.22 0.51 -0.88
C VAL A 180 -22.52 -0.98 -1.05
N ASN A 181 -21.68 -1.84 -0.49
CA ASN A 181 -22.08 -3.15 0.05
C ASN A 181 -21.18 -3.52 1.25
N SER A 182 -21.73 -4.25 2.22
CA SER A 182 -21.22 -4.37 3.59
C SER A 182 -21.60 -5.74 4.20
N VAL A 183 -21.23 -6.16 5.42
CA VAL A 183 -20.70 -5.49 6.64
C VAL A 183 -19.69 -6.44 7.36
N PHE A 184 -19.16 -5.99 8.51
CA PHE A 184 -18.65 -6.74 9.68
C PHE A 184 -17.13 -6.73 9.94
N SER A 185 -16.80 -6.65 11.23
CA SER A 185 -15.53 -6.16 11.79
C SER A 185 -14.95 -7.09 12.86
N ASP A 186 -13.60 -7.10 12.95
CA ASP A 186 -12.77 -7.20 14.18
C ASP A 186 -12.86 -8.45 15.11
N PRO A 187 -11.85 -8.71 15.99
CA PRO A 187 -10.70 -7.86 16.35
C PRO A 187 -9.27 -8.48 16.35
N GLU A 188 -8.30 -7.55 16.25
CA GLU A 188 -7.05 -7.42 17.05
C GLU A 188 -5.70 -8.14 16.78
N ILE A 189 -4.65 -7.29 16.95
CA ILE A 189 -3.32 -7.49 17.58
C ILE A 189 -2.03 -7.69 16.71
N LEU A 190 -1.15 -6.67 16.81
CA LEU A 190 0.32 -6.57 16.60
C LEU A 190 0.92 -6.81 15.19
N THR A 191 1.82 -5.96 14.66
CA THR A 191 2.06 -4.50 14.80
C THR A 191 2.98 -4.04 13.66
N HIS A 192 2.75 -2.86 13.11
CA HIS A 192 3.71 -1.89 12.55
C HIS A 192 2.89 -0.85 11.77
N GLU A 193 2.42 0.19 12.46
CA GLU A 193 1.45 1.13 11.89
C GLU A 193 2.15 2.25 11.10
N TYR A 194 2.21 2.10 9.78
CA TYR A 194 2.47 3.21 8.87
C TYR A 194 1.45 3.25 7.73
N PHE A 195 1.20 4.44 7.18
CA PHE A 195 0.62 4.61 5.85
C PHE A 195 1.52 5.56 5.03
N ALA A 196 1.38 5.56 3.71
CA ALA A 196 2.21 6.37 2.82
C ALA A 196 1.40 7.49 2.15
N MET A 197 1.94 8.71 2.15
CA MET A 197 1.45 9.84 1.36
C MET A 197 2.37 10.06 0.16
N ILE A 198 1.77 10.34 -1.00
CA ILE A 198 2.48 10.66 -2.24
C ILE A 198 1.90 11.96 -2.81
N THR A 199 2.79 12.89 -3.17
CA THR A 199 2.48 14.27 -3.63
C THR A 199 3.38 14.65 -4.82
N PHE A 200 3.02 15.69 -5.59
CA PHE A 200 3.58 16.03 -6.93
C PHE A 200 3.75 17.53 -7.16
#